data_AF-B4D0E2-F1
#
_entry.id   AF-B4D0E2-F1
#
_cell.length_a   1.000
_cell.length_b   1.000
_cell.length_c   1.000
_cell.angle_alpha   90.00
_cell.angle_beta   90.00
_cell.angle_gamma   90.00
#
_symmetry.space_group_name_H-M   'P 1'
#
loop_
_entity.id
_entity.type
_entity.pdbx_description
1 polymer ?
#
loop_
_entity_poly.entity_id
_entity_poly.type
_entity_poly.pdbx_seq_one_letter_code
_entity_poly.pdbx_strand_id
1 'polypeptide(L)'
;MNRPLLLVAFVCLLGSAAMADWTFYRGPSETGVSPEKIGTLPMGGLRELWKANVGTGASSITVSGDRVFTMGNVQQNDAVWCFDAKSGRVLWKYEYPLNVDKRSFEGGTASTPTVDGNRLYTVSHQGDLFCFDIATGKPLWYKHYQRDFGGKRPYYGYAASVLVVGNTLICEVGAKGGSTMALDKTNGNVVWKSGDDDLGYASPVLADILGKPTLVLFKSNQLVGLESQTGKELWRHEWKTEWDINAATPLVSGNRIFVTSGYNAGCALLEVTESGVNELWRNKNLRSHVNSPALWQGAIYGVDNQANPKSPLVCLDLATGNVKWSQKLGGGSLVIADGKLVVLTEPGELVIGDTSPAGFKPLLHQHVLPSRCWVQPTVANGHVYCRNNNGDLVALAL
;
A
#
# COMPACT_ATOMS: atom_id res chain seq x y z
N MET A 1 47.23 52.73 1.09
CA MET A 1 46.08 52.58 0.18
C MET A 1 46.27 51.30 -0.62
N ASN A 2 45.40 50.31 -0.41
CA ASN A 2 45.06 49.18 -1.30
C ASN A 2 44.33 48.15 -0.43
N ARG A 3 43.00 48.23 -0.38
CA ARG A 3 42.13 47.22 0.23
C ARG A 3 41.78 46.19 -0.86
N PRO A 4 42.06 44.89 -0.68
CA PRO A 4 41.60 43.89 -1.63
C PRO A 4 40.09 43.66 -1.45
N LEU A 5 39.35 43.75 -2.57
CA LEU A 5 37.95 43.35 -2.67
C LEU A 5 37.87 41.82 -2.50
N LEU A 6 37.21 41.35 -1.45
CA LEU A 6 36.88 39.93 -1.29
C LEU A 6 35.60 39.67 -2.10
N LEU A 7 35.73 38.96 -3.23
CA LEU A 7 34.59 38.50 -4.02
C LEU A 7 33.99 37.28 -3.31
N VAL A 8 32.84 37.43 -2.66
CA VAL A 8 32.11 36.30 -2.07
C VAL A 8 31.32 35.62 -3.20
N ALA A 9 31.80 34.47 -3.66
CA ALA A 9 31.08 33.62 -4.60
C ALA A 9 29.88 32.97 -3.90
N PHE A 10 28.67 33.36 -4.29
CA PHE A 10 27.44 32.74 -3.84
C PHE A 10 27.27 31.39 -4.56
N VAL A 11 27.65 30.29 -3.89
CA VAL A 11 27.37 28.94 -4.40
C VAL A 11 25.90 28.66 -4.16
N CYS A 12 25.07 28.81 -5.21
CA CYS A 12 23.72 28.26 -5.21
C CYS A 12 23.82 26.72 -5.15
N LEU A 13 23.68 26.17 -3.94
CA LEU A 13 23.32 24.77 -3.77
C LEU A 13 21.91 24.58 -4.34
N LEU A 14 21.85 24.20 -5.62
CA LEU A 14 20.67 23.56 -6.18
C LEU A 14 20.48 22.27 -5.38
N GLY A 15 19.66 22.32 -4.34
CA GLY A 15 19.15 21.12 -3.72
C GLY A 15 18.44 20.35 -4.81
N SER A 16 19.00 19.22 -5.23
CA SER A 16 18.24 18.22 -5.97
C SER A 16 17.00 17.98 -5.13
N ALA A 17 15.81 18.30 -5.66
CA ALA A 17 14.58 17.77 -5.08
C ALA A 17 14.80 16.26 -5.02
N ALA A 18 15.01 15.73 -3.82
CA ALA A 18 15.24 14.31 -3.64
C ALA A 18 13.96 13.65 -4.15
N MET A 19 14.07 12.96 -5.29
CA MET A 19 12.98 12.17 -5.83
C MET A 19 12.56 11.20 -4.73
N ALA A 20 11.28 11.15 -4.43
CA ALA A 20 10.82 10.42 -3.27
C ALA A 20 10.56 8.97 -3.64
N ASP A 21 11.43 8.10 -3.15
CA ASP A 21 11.24 6.67 -3.25
C ASP A 21 9.89 6.23 -2.64
N TRP A 22 9.32 5.18 -3.21
CA TRP A 22 8.08 4.54 -2.79
C TRP A 22 8.40 3.11 -2.40
N THR A 23 9.07 2.93 -1.27
CA THR A 23 9.70 1.67 -0.86
C THR A 23 8.76 0.65 -0.20
N PHE A 24 7.51 1.01 0.07
CA PHE A 24 6.53 0.17 0.76
C PHE A 24 5.14 0.28 0.12
N TYR A 25 4.26 -0.67 0.46
CA TYR A 25 2.84 -0.55 0.13
C TYR A 25 2.29 0.79 0.64
N ARG A 26 1.57 1.52 -0.21
CA ARG A 26 1.04 2.87 0.07
C ARG A 26 2.09 3.97 0.30
N GLY A 27 3.34 3.72 -0.07
CA GLY A 27 4.37 4.74 -0.19
C GLY A 27 5.12 5.04 1.10
N PRO A 28 5.99 6.06 1.10
CA PRO A 28 6.98 6.28 2.16
C PRO A 28 6.39 6.64 3.52
N SER A 29 5.10 7.00 3.57
CA SER A 29 4.35 7.28 4.79
C SER A 29 3.31 6.20 5.13
N GLU A 30 3.21 5.13 4.34
CA GLU A 30 2.20 4.06 4.49
C GLU A 30 0.73 4.54 4.40
N THR A 31 0.50 5.81 4.07
CA THR A 31 -0.84 6.44 4.06
C THR A 31 -1.46 6.59 2.67
N GLY A 32 -0.74 6.25 1.60
CA GLY A 32 -1.17 6.50 0.21
C GLY A 32 -0.98 7.95 -0.21
N VAL A 33 -0.12 8.70 0.51
CA VAL A 33 0.25 10.09 0.21
C VAL A 33 1.72 10.13 -0.21
N SER A 34 1.96 10.55 -1.45
CA SER A 34 3.28 10.82 -2.01
C SER A 34 3.72 12.26 -1.71
N PRO A 35 4.99 12.49 -1.33
CA PRO A 35 5.57 13.82 -1.32
C PRO A 35 5.96 14.30 -2.74
N GLU A 36 5.88 13.44 -3.75
CA GLU A 36 6.20 13.74 -5.15
C GLU A 36 5.42 14.96 -5.66
N LYS A 37 6.07 15.72 -6.53
CA LYS A 37 5.47 16.89 -7.20
C LYS A 37 4.96 16.51 -8.58
N ILE A 38 3.65 16.61 -8.79
CA ILE A 38 3.01 16.41 -10.10
C ILE A 38 3.16 17.66 -10.97
N GLY A 39 3.09 18.86 -10.38
CA GLY A 39 3.17 20.10 -11.16
C GLY A 39 1.98 20.27 -12.11
N THR A 40 2.25 20.85 -13.30
CA THR A 40 1.24 21.13 -14.33
C THR A 40 1.08 19.95 -15.26
N LEU A 41 -0.13 19.40 -15.33
CA LEU A 41 -0.45 18.29 -16.21
C LEU A 41 -0.50 18.74 -17.69
N PRO A 42 0.04 17.96 -18.62
CA PRO A 42 -0.01 18.26 -20.05
C PRO A 42 -1.44 18.16 -20.61
N MET A 43 -1.84 19.11 -21.47
CA MET A 43 -3.17 19.12 -22.09
C MET A 43 -3.47 17.88 -22.95
N GLY A 44 -2.43 17.23 -23.49
CA GLY A 44 -2.55 16.03 -24.33
C GLY A 44 -2.62 14.71 -23.57
N GLY A 45 -2.65 14.75 -22.23
CA GLY A 45 -2.54 13.55 -21.39
C GLY A 45 -1.08 13.16 -21.10
N LEU A 46 -0.90 12.20 -20.19
CA LEU A 46 0.42 11.74 -19.80
C LEU A 46 1.00 10.85 -20.90
N ARG A 47 2.28 11.06 -21.19
CA ARG A 47 3.01 10.28 -22.18
C ARG A 47 3.42 8.93 -21.58
N GLU A 48 3.14 7.86 -22.30
CA GLU A 48 3.69 6.55 -22.01
C GLU A 48 5.20 6.51 -22.19
N LEU A 49 5.89 6.03 -21.17
CA LEU A 49 7.34 5.83 -21.18
C LEU A 49 7.68 4.40 -21.61
N TRP A 50 7.02 3.43 -20.98
CA TRP A 50 7.20 2.02 -21.27
C TRP A 50 6.01 1.21 -20.73
N LYS A 51 5.87 -0.01 -21.26
CA LYS A 51 4.91 -1.02 -20.84
C LYS A 51 5.58 -2.37 -20.65
N ALA A 52 5.03 -3.17 -19.75
CA ALA A 52 5.42 -4.56 -19.53
C ALA A 52 4.20 -5.40 -19.17
N ASN A 53 4.31 -6.72 -19.29
CA ASN A 53 3.37 -7.66 -18.67
C ASN A 53 4.11 -8.46 -17.59
N VAL A 54 3.66 -8.34 -16.35
CA VAL A 54 4.28 -8.94 -15.16
C VAL A 54 3.56 -10.21 -14.66
N GLY A 55 2.54 -10.66 -15.38
CA GLY A 55 1.68 -11.77 -14.97
C GLY A 55 0.55 -11.37 -14.01
N THR A 56 -0.36 -12.31 -13.74
CA THR A 56 -1.59 -12.02 -12.99
C THR A 56 -1.31 -11.73 -11.52
N GLY A 57 -2.15 -10.88 -10.92
CA GLY A 57 -2.04 -10.51 -9.51
C GLY A 57 -2.37 -9.04 -9.24
N ALA A 58 -2.43 -8.71 -7.96
CA ALA A 58 -2.75 -7.39 -7.43
C ALA A 58 -1.59 -6.75 -6.62
N SER A 59 -0.36 -7.27 -6.71
CA SER A 59 0.81 -6.61 -6.13
C SER A 59 0.94 -5.18 -6.67
N SER A 60 1.07 -4.21 -5.77
CA SER A 60 1.42 -2.84 -6.14
C SER A 60 2.88 -2.74 -6.59
N ILE A 61 3.32 -1.51 -6.83
CA ILE A 61 4.59 -1.17 -7.45
C ILE A 61 5.41 -0.38 -6.44
N THR A 62 6.65 -0.83 -6.25
CA THR A 62 7.60 -0.24 -5.31
C THR A 62 8.73 0.39 -6.11
N VAL A 63 9.14 1.59 -5.76
CA VAL A 63 10.19 2.33 -6.47
C VAL A 63 11.29 2.68 -5.48
N SER A 64 12.54 2.32 -5.79
CA SER A 64 13.69 2.76 -5.03
C SER A 64 14.85 3.14 -5.95
N GLY A 65 15.27 4.40 -5.88
CA GLY A 65 16.22 5.00 -6.79
C GLY A 65 15.77 4.85 -8.25
N ASP A 66 16.60 4.18 -9.05
CA ASP A 66 16.36 3.92 -10.47
C ASP A 66 15.65 2.58 -10.74
N ARG A 67 15.10 1.94 -9.71
CA ARG A 67 14.51 0.59 -9.82
C ARG A 67 13.04 0.56 -9.47
N VAL A 68 12.30 -0.25 -10.24
CA VAL A 68 10.88 -0.53 -10.02
C VAL A 68 10.71 -2.02 -9.74
N PHE A 69 10.00 -2.35 -8.67
CA PHE A 69 9.73 -3.71 -8.23
C PHE A 69 8.24 -4.00 -8.19
N THR A 70 7.87 -5.21 -8.60
CA THR A 70 6.52 -5.74 -8.44
C THR A 70 6.56 -7.27 -8.52
N MET A 71 5.44 -7.92 -8.24
CA MET A 71 5.30 -9.37 -8.37
C MET A 71 4.14 -9.74 -9.29
N GLY A 72 4.18 -10.90 -9.92
CA GLY A 72 3.01 -11.44 -10.64
C GLY A 72 3.18 -12.90 -10.99
N ASN A 73 2.08 -13.56 -11.32
CA ASN A 73 2.09 -14.97 -11.69
C ASN A 73 2.15 -15.13 -13.21
N VAL A 74 3.22 -15.76 -13.70
CA VAL A 74 3.46 -16.06 -15.10
C VAL A 74 3.43 -17.57 -15.29
N GLN A 75 2.39 -18.05 -15.96
CA GLN A 75 2.27 -19.48 -16.32
C GLN A 75 2.45 -20.43 -15.12
N GLN A 76 1.77 -20.15 -13.99
CA GLN A 76 1.87 -20.94 -12.75
C GLN A 76 3.21 -20.82 -12.00
N ASN A 77 3.97 -19.76 -12.25
CA ASN A 77 5.12 -19.38 -11.46
C ASN A 77 4.91 -17.97 -10.93
N ASP A 78 5.10 -17.75 -9.63
CA ASP A 78 5.22 -16.40 -9.13
C ASP A 78 6.60 -15.86 -9.56
N ALA A 79 6.62 -14.60 -9.97
CA ALA A 79 7.80 -13.89 -10.42
C ALA A 79 7.95 -12.58 -9.63
N VAL A 80 9.16 -12.33 -9.13
CA VAL A 80 9.59 -11.04 -8.62
C VAL A 80 10.35 -10.32 -9.73
N TRP A 81 9.90 -9.13 -10.08
CA TRP A 81 10.44 -8.35 -11.19
C TRP A 81 11.21 -7.15 -10.67
N CYS A 82 12.34 -6.84 -11.31
CA CYS A 82 13.03 -5.57 -11.17
C CYS A 82 13.25 -4.95 -12.54
N PHE A 83 12.80 -3.71 -12.71
CA PHE A 83 12.96 -2.92 -13.92
C PHE A 83 13.82 -1.69 -13.67
N ASP A 84 14.52 -1.25 -14.71
CA ASP A 84 15.05 0.11 -14.80
C ASP A 84 13.88 1.08 -14.92
N ALA A 85 13.76 2.02 -13.99
CA ALA A 85 12.61 2.93 -13.86
C ALA A 85 12.40 3.80 -15.10
N LYS A 86 13.48 4.17 -15.79
CA LYS A 86 13.46 5.08 -16.93
C LYS A 86 13.07 4.37 -18.23
N SER A 87 13.64 3.19 -18.47
CA SER A 87 13.52 2.47 -19.74
C SER A 87 12.52 1.32 -19.73
N GLY A 88 12.14 0.83 -18.54
CA GLY A 88 11.31 -0.37 -18.39
C GLY A 88 12.06 -1.66 -18.73
N ARG A 89 13.39 -1.61 -18.92
CA ARG A 89 14.20 -2.81 -19.16
C ARG A 89 14.22 -3.66 -17.89
N VAL A 90 13.93 -4.95 -18.03
CA VAL A 90 14.12 -5.93 -16.94
C VAL A 90 15.60 -5.98 -16.57
N LEU A 91 15.91 -5.61 -15.32
CA LEU A 91 17.25 -5.71 -14.75
C LEU A 91 17.50 -7.12 -14.22
N TRP A 92 16.50 -7.69 -13.55
CA TRP A 92 16.48 -9.09 -13.16
C TRP A 92 15.04 -9.56 -12.93
N LYS A 93 14.85 -10.87 -12.98
CA LYS A 93 13.60 -11.57 -12.68
C LYS A 93 13.93 -12.82 -11.89
N TYR A 94 13.22 -13.07 -10.80
CA TYR A 94 13.32 -14.31 -10.03
C TYR A 94 11.98 -15.04 -10.06
N GLU A 95 11.97 -16.30 -10.49
CA GLU A 95 10.75 -17.11 -10.61
C GLU A 95 10.80 -18.33 -9.71
N TYR A 96 9.66 -18.68 -9.15
CA TYR A 96 9.49 -19.91 -8.37
C TYR A 96 8.09 -20.51 -8.61
N PRO A 97 7.96 -21.85 -8.58
CA PRO A 97 6.71 -22.51 -8.90
C PRO A 97 5.64 -22.18 -7.87
N LEU A 98 4.52 -21.64 -8.33
CA LEU A 98 3.36 -21.37 -7.49
C LEU A 98 2.10 -21.26 -8.35
N ASN A 99 1.19 -22.22 -8.21
CA ASN A 99 -0.06 -22.21 -8.97
C ASN A 99 -0.97 -21.07 -8.50
N VAL A 100 -1.74 -20.49 -9.41
CA VAL A 100 -2.79 -19.52 -9.04
C VAL A 100 -3.89 -20.22 -8.25
N ASP A 101 -4.36 -19.58 -7.18
CA ASP A 101 -5.55 -20.03 -6.47
C ASP A 101 -6.81 -19.67 -7.26
N LYS A 102 -7.54 -20.69 -7.73
CA LYS A 102 -8.78 -20.52 -8.49
C LYS A 102 -9.90 -19.84 -7.71
N ARG A 103 -9.78 -19.71 -6.37
CA ARG A 103 -10.72 -18.97 -5.53
C ARG A 103 -10.51 -17.45 -5.59
N SER A 104 -9.35 -16.99 -6.05
CA SER A 104 -8.91 -15.60 -5.93
C SER A 104 -9.03 -14.81 -7.25
N PHE A 105 -10.24 -14.67 -7.82
CA PHE A 105 -10.44 -13.92 -9.08
C PHE A 105 -9.45 -14.34 -10.19
N GLU A 106 -8.66 -13.42 -10.76
CA GLU A 106 -7.58 -13.73 -11.73
C GLU A 106 -6.42 -14.53 -11.11
N GLY A 107 -6.32 -14.55 -9.79
CA GLY A 107 -5.28 -15.21 -9.02
C GLY A 107 -3.96 -14.44 -8.98
N GLY A 108 -2.92 -15.09 -8.46
CA GLY A 108 -1.56 -14.57 -8.43
C GLY A 108 -1.19 -13.83 -7.15
N THR A 109 -0.22 -12.93 -7.26
CA THR A 109 0.43 -12.26 -6.12
C THR A 109 -0.42 -11.10 -5.60
N ALA A 110 -0.55 -10.93 -4.28
CA ALA A 110 -1.34 -9.83 -3.69
C ALA A 110 -0.51 -8.86 -2.84
N SER A 111 0.48 -9.37 -2.09
CA SER A 111 1.40 -8.54 -1.32
C SER A 111 2.32 -7.70 -2.22
N THR A 112 2.74 -6.54 -1.72
CA THR A 112 3.63 -5.61 -2.43
C THR A 112 5.07 -5.77 -1.93
N PRO A 113 6.10 -5.79 -2.80
CA PRO A 113 7.49 -5.83 -2.39
C PRO A 113 7.87 -4.65 -1.48
N THR A 114 8.68 -4.92 -0.48
CA THR A 114 9.13 -3.95 0.51
C THR A 114 10.64 -3.77 0.41
N VAL A 115 11.11 -2.54 0.24
CA VAL A 115 12.54 -2.19 0.14
C VAL A 115 13.02 -1.56 1.45
N ASP A 116 14.16 -2.02 1.94
CA ASP A 116 14.91 -1.37 3.03
C ASP A 116 16.41 -1.47 2.73
N GLY A 117 17.02 -0.33 2.42
CA GLY A 117 18.42 -0.25 1.99
C GLY A 117 18.69 -1.11 0.76
N ASN A 118 19.59 -2.09 0.89
CA ASN A 118 19.98 -3.00 -0.20
C ASN A 118 19.14 -4.29 -0.26
N ARG A 119 18.04 -4.38 0.50
CA ARG A 119 17.21 -5.59 0.60
C ARG A 119 15.82 -5.34 0.08
N LEU A 120 15.28 -6.36 -0.59
CA LEU A 120 13.89 -6.44 -1.02
C LEU A 120 13.22 -7.63 -0.33
N TYR A 121 12.06 -7.43 0.26
CA TYR A 121 11.27 -8.47 0.92
C TYR A 121 9.95 -8.68 0.18
N THR A 122 9.57 -9.94 -0.02
CA THR A 122 8.34 -10.30 -0.72
C THR A 122 7.64 -11.45 -0.02
N VAL A 123 6.31 -11.46 -0.08
CA VAL A 123 5.48 -12.56 0.44
C VAL A 123 4.58 -13.05 -0.68
N SER A 124 4.59 -14.36 -0.96
CA SER A 124 3.65 -14.98 -1.90
C SER A 124 2.26 -15.16 -1.28
N HIS A 125 1.27 -15.46 -2.11
CA HIS A 125 -0.07 -15.76 -1.64
C HIS A 125 -0.17 -17.07 -0.80
N GLN A 126 0.89 -17.88 -0.76
CA GLN A 126 1.04 -19.07 0.10
C GLN A 126 1.94 -18.84 1.32
N GLY A 127 2.56 -17.67 1.43
CA GLY A 127 3.42 -17.31 2.57
C GLY A 127 4.90 -17.60 2.36
N ASP A 128 5.35 -17.69 1.11
CA ASP A 128 6.78 -17.70 0.76
C ASP A 128 7.37 -16.31 1.03
N LEU A 129 8.13 -16.18 2.11
CA LEU A 129 8.83 -14.97 2.49
C LEU A 129 10.28 -15.04 2.01
N PHE A 130 10.62 -14.19 1.05
CA PHE A 130 11.99 -14.05 0.55
C PHE A 130 12.59 -12.72 0.99
N CYS A 131 13.90 -12.73 1.21
CA CYS A 131 14.73 -11.53 1.17
C CYS A 131 15.69 -11.65 -0.01
N PHE A 132 15.77 -10.62 -0.84
CA PHE A 132 16.67 -10.55 -1.98
C PHE A 132 17.67 -9.41 -1.81
N ASP A 133 18.84 -9.58 -2.42
CA ASP A 133 19.70 -8.46 -2.76
C ASP A 133 19.06 -7.66 -3.90
N ILE A 134 18.84 -6.36 -3.68
CA ILE A 134 18.10 -5.50 -4.61
C ILE A 134 18.81 -5.32 -5.96
N ALA A 135 20.15 -5.38 -5.97
CA ALA A 135 20.95 -5.13 -7.15
C ALA A 135 20.93 -6.32 -8.11
N THR A 136 21.01 -7.54 -7.57
CA THR A 136 21.21 -8.78 -8.32
C THR A 136 19.97 -9.67 -8.40
N GLY A 137 18.97 -9.47 -7.54
CA GLY A 137 17.79 -10.34 -7.45
C GLY A 137 18.08 -11.71 -6.83
N LYS A 138 19.25 -11.90 -6.23
CA LYS A 138 19.62 -13.16 -5.58
C LYS A 138 18.93 -13.27 -4.21
N PRO A 139 18.26 -14.40 -3.91
CA PRO A 139 17.77 -14.66 -2.56
C PRO A 139 18.94 -14.68 -1.56
N LEU A 140 18.82 -13.87 -0.50
CA LEU A 140 19.73 -13.85 0.65
C LEU A 140 19.28 -14.84 1.73
N TRP A 141 17.97 -14.95 1.93
CA TRP A 141 17.36 -15.97 2.77
C TRP A 141 15.89 -16.18 2.37
N TYR A 142 15.32 -17.30 2.81
CA TYR A 142 13.94 -17.70 2.54
C TYR A 142 13.32 -18.35 3.79
N LYS A 143 12.04 -18.06 4.01
CA LYS A 143 11.16 -18.69 5.01
C LYS A 143 9.80 -18.95 4.39
N HIS A 144 9.03 -19.86 4.97
CA HIS A 144 7.65 -20.12 4.59
C HIS A 144 6.76 -20.09 5.83
N TYR A 145 5.70 -19.28 5.80
CA TYR A 145 4.82 -19.04 6.95
C TYR A 145 4.25 -20.32 7.55
N GLN A 146 3.69 -21.22 6.73
CA GLN A 146 3.19 -22.50 7.24
C GLN A 146 4.29 -23.44 7.74
N ARG A 147 5.27 -23.79 6.88
CA ARG A 147 6.31 -24.79 7.19
C ARG A 147 7.20 -24.37 8.37
N ASP A 148 7.65 -23.12 8.40
CA ASP A 148 8.68 -22.69 9.34
C ASP A 148 8.09 -22.08 10.62
N PHE A 149 6.84 -21.60 10.57
CA PHE A 149 6.21 -20.89 11.69
C PHE A 149 4.86 -21.45 12.15
N GLY A 150 4.29 -22.44 11.45
CA GLY A 150 2.98 -23.01 11.76
C GLY A 150 1.81 -22.11 11.35
N GLY A 151 2.02 -21.20 10.40
CA GLY A 151 1.01 -20.26 9.92
C GLY A 151 -0.20 -20.92 9.27
N LYS A 152 -1.39 -20.35 9.52
CA LYS A 152 -2.64 -20.68 8.86
C LYS A 152 -2.91 -19.66 7.76
N ARG A 153 -2.90 -20.13 6.52
CA ARG A 153 -3.20 -19.30 5.34
C ARG A 153 -4.67 -18.82 5.36
N PRO A 154 -4.93 -17.52 5.10
CA PRO A 154 -6.29 -17.00 4.93
C PRO A 154 -7.02 -17.62 3.73
N TYR A 155 -8.34 -17.47 3.65
CA TYR A 155 -9.15 -18.08 2.60
C TYR A 155 -8.67 -17.67 1.18
N TYR A 156 -8.49 -16.37 0.93
CA TYR A 156 -8.00 -15.83 -0.35
C TYR A 156 -6.47 -15.76 -0.46
N GLY A 157 -5.74 -16.29 0.53
CA GLY A 157 -4.28 -16.25 0.60
C GLY A 157 -3.73 -15.02 1.31
N TYR A 158 -2.42 -15.00 1.51
CA TYR A 158 -1.75 -13.86 2.12
C TYR A 158 -1.73 -12.67 1.14
N ALA A 159 -2.09 -11.49 1.65
CA ALA A 159 -2.09 -10.23 0.89
C ALA A 159 -1.41 -9.07 1.63
N ALA A 160 -1.24 -9.20 2.96
CA ALA A 160 -0.49 -8.22 3.74
C ALA A 160 0.96 -8.15 3.23
N SER A 161 1.45 -6.93 3.02
CA SER A 161 2.87 -6.67 2.76
C SER A 161 3.61 -6.66 4.09
N VAL A 162 4.89 -7.06 4.10
CA VAL A 162 5.70 -6.96 5.32
C VAL A 162 5.97 -5.49 5.64
N LEU A 163 6.02 -5.17 6.93
CA LEU A 163 6.41 -3.84 7.39
C LEU A 163 7.80 -3.90 8.03
N VAL A 164 8.70 -3.00 7.64
CA VAL A 164 10.03 -2.90 8.26
C VAL A 164 9.95 -1.97 9.47
N VAL A 165 10.30 -2.49 10.65
CA VAL A 165 10.40 -1.70 11.89
C VAL A 165 11.78 -1.91 12.50
N GLY A 166 12.65 -0.91 12.34
CA GLY A 166 14.05 -0.98 12.76
C GLY A 166 14.78 -2.16 12.11
N ASN A 167 15.15 -3.16 12.91
CA ASN A 167 15.81 -4.39 12.46
C ASN A 167 14.86 -5.57 12.24
N THR A 168 13.55 -5.34 12.30
CA THR A 168 12.54 -6.39 12.21
C THR A 168 11.62 -6.24 11.00
N LEU A 169 11.09 -7.36 10.53
CA LEU A 169 9.98 -7.48 9.59
C LEU A 169 8.74 -7.91 10.36
N ILE A 170 7.71 -7.08 10.36
CA ILE A 170 6.41 -7.42 10.92
C ILE A 170 5.63 -8.20 9.87
N CYS A 171 5.27 -9.42 10.25
CA CYS A 171 4.67 -10.42 9.36
C CYS A 171 3.35 -10.92 9.96
N GLU A 172 2.28 -10.89 9.16
CA GLU A 172 0.99 -11.52 9.48
C GLU A 172 1.04 -13.00 9.04
N VAL A 173 1.39 -13.88 9.98
CA VAL A 173 1.68 -15.31 9.74
C VAL A 173 0.45 -16.19 9.96
N GLY A 174 -0.38 -15.86 10.95
CA GLY A 174 -1.60 -16.61 11.28
C GLY A 174 -1.33 -17.91 12.05
N ALA A 175 -0.19 -18.02 12.75
CA ALA A 175 0.10 -19.19 13.56
C ALA A 175 -0.57 -19.11 14.94
N LYS A 176 -0.81 -20.25 15.58
CA LYS A 176 -1.22 -20.29 16.99
C LYS A 176 -0.09 -19.71 17.88
N GLY A 177 -0.42 -18.76 18.74
CA GLY A 177 0.51 -18.00 19.59
C GLY A 177 1.45 -17.09 18.80
N GLY A 178 1.14 -16.80 17.54
CA GLY A 178 1.94 -15.94 16.68
C GLY A 178 1.22 -15.61 15.38
N SER A 179 -0.01 -15.08 15.49
CA SER A 179 -0.72 -14.56 14.34
C SER A 179 0.06 -13.41 13.70
N THR A 180 0.71 -12.58 14.53
CA THR A 180 1.76 -11.62 14.12
C THR A 180 3.12 -12.09 14.64
N MET A 181 4.16 -11.93 13.83
CA MET A 181 5.54 -12.14 14.25
C MET A 181 6.42 -10.97 13.78
N ALA A 182 7.39 -10.59 14.62
CA ALA A 182 8.55 -9.86 14.16
C ALA A 182 9.68 -10.83 13.85
N LEU A 183 10.23 -10.73 12.65
CA LEU A 183 11.38 -11.51 12.21
C LEU A 183 12.59 -10.60 12.05
N ASP A 184 13.79 -11.07 12.37
CA ASP A 184 15.03 -10.35 12.07
C ASP A 184 15.15 -10.20 10.54
N LYS A 185 15.27 -8.95 10.05
CA LYS A 185 15.27 -8.65 8.62
C LYS A 185 16.48 -9.22 7.87
N THR A 186 17.56 -9.56 8.58
CA THR A 186 18.81 -10.06 8.00
C THR A 186 18.84 -11.56 7.77
N ASN A 187 18.06 -12.33 8.54
CA ASN A 187 18.11 -13.80 8.53
C ASN A 187 16.74 -14.51 8.64
N GLY A 188 15.65 -13.76 8.89
CA GLY A 188 14.29 -14.28 8.99
C GLY A 188 13.99 -15.06 10.28
N ASN A 189 14.84 -15.00 11.30
CA ASN A 189 14.59 -15.65 12.59
C ASN A 189 13.57 -14.87 13.41
N VAL A 190 12.77 -15.58 14.18
CA VAL A 190 11.75 -14.96 15.03
C VAL A 190 12.41 -14.15 16.14
N VAL A 191 12.01 -12.89 16.29
CA VAL A 191 12.36 -12.01 17.40
C VAL A 191 11.27 -12.04 18.47
N TRP A 192 10.01 -11.88 18.06
CA TRP A 192 8.85 -12.03 18.95
C TRP A 192 7.63 -12.56 18.17
N LYS A 193 6.66 -13.11 18.92
CA LYS A 193 5.37 -13.58 18.40
C LYS A 193 4.24 -12.99 19.25
N SER A 194 3.09 -12.77 18.65
CA SER A 194 1.90 -12.29 19.35
C SER A 194 0.60 -12.76 18.70
N GLY A 195 -0.41 -12.97 19.54
CA GLY A 195 -1.80 -13.21 19.14
C GLY A 195 -2.10 -14.62 18.61
N ASP A 196 -3.39 -14.94 18.63
CA ASP A 196 -3.99 -16.16 18.06
C ASP A 196 -5.02 -15.83 16.96
N ASP A 197 -5.07 -14.55 16.55
CA ASP A 197 -6.07 -14.02 15.64
C ASP A 197 -6.02 -14.65 14.24
N ASP A 198 -7.18 -14.90 13.66
CA ASP A 198 -7.29 -15.12 12.22
C ASP A 198 -6.94 -13.81 11.48
N LEU A 199 -6.24 -13.93 10.35
CA LEU A 199 -5.73 -12.77 9.65
C LEU A 199 -6.81 -12.11 8.79
N GLY A 200 -6.72 -10.78 8.71
CA GLY A 200 -7.32 -10.03 7.62
C GLY A 200 -6.42 -10.09 6.38
N TYR A 201 -6.46 -9.02 5.59
CA TYR A 201 -5.66 -8.87 4.37
C TYR A 201 -4.91 -7.54 4.32
N ALA A 202 -5.19 -6.63 5.26
CA ALA A 202 -4.52 -5.34 5.40
C ALA A 202 -3.05 -5.52 5.80
N SER A 203 -2.20 -4.58 5.35
CA SER A 203 -0.81 -4.53 5.81
C SER A 203 -0.74 -3.90 7.20
N PRO A 204 0.22 -4.29 8.06
CA PRO A 204 0.49 -3.61 9.32
C PRO A 204 0.81 -2.13 9.10
N VAL A 205 0.45 -1.28 10.07
CA VAL A 205 0.81 0.14 10.10
C VAL A 205 1.58 0.44 11.37
N LEU A 206 2.70 1.15 11.29
CA LEU A 206 3.38 1.70 12.46
C LEU A 206 2.92 3.14 12.69
N ALA A 207 2.47 3.45 13.91
CA ALA A 207 2.09 4.80 14.29
C ALA A 207 2.48 5.12 15.74
N ASP A 208 2.64 6.40 16.04
CA ASP A 208 2.69 6.87 17.43
C ASP A 208 1.25 7.03 17.95
N ILE A 209 0.90 6.24 18.96
CA ILE A 209 -0.40 6.29 19.63
C ILE A 209 -0.14 6.46 21.12
N LEU A 210 -0.67 7.54 21.71
CA LEU A 210 -0.43 7.92 23.10
C LEU A 210 1.08 8.03 23.43
N GLY A 211 1.90 8.53 22.50
CA GLY A 211 3.34 8.69 22.68
C GLY A 211 4.14 7.38 22.57
N LYS A 212 3.53 6.32 22.03
CA LYS A 212 4.14 4.98 21.94
C LYS A 212 4.12 4.43 20.51
N PRO A 213 5.27 3.93 20.00
CA PRO A 213 5.33 3.21 18.73
C PRO A 213 4.49 1.93 18.74
N THR A 214 3.33 2.00 18.09
CA THR A 214 2.28 0.99 18.09
C THR A 214 2.08 0.42 16.68
N LEU A 215 2.03 -0.90 16.58
CA LEU A 215 1.58 -1.61 15.39
C LEU A 215 0.05 -1.67 15.40
N VAL A 216 -0.57 -1.14 14.36
CA VAL A 216 -2.02 -1.24 14.13
C VAL A 216 -2.27 -2.34 13.11
N LEU A 217 -3.01 -3.37 13.53
CA LEU A 217 -3.22 -4.59 12.78
C LEU A 217 -4.70 -4.84 12.58
N PHE A 218 -5.14 -4.94 11.33
CA PHE A 218 -6.53 -5.21 11.02
C PHE A 218 -6.72 -6.71 10.72
N LYS A 219 -7.10 -7.43 11.77
CA LYS A 219 -7.34 -8.88 11.77
C LYS A 219 -8.68 -9.19 11.11
N SER A 220 -9.03 -10.47 11.01
CA SER A 220 -10.23 -10.92 10.30
C SER A 220 -11.53 -10.34 10.88
N ASN A 221 -11.59 -10.15 12.21
CA ASN A 221 -12.76 -9.67 12.93
C ASN A 221 -12.46 -8.60 13.99
N GLN A 222 -11.23 -8.08 14.05
CA GLN A 222 -10.78 -7.17 15.10
C GLN A 222 -9.69 -6.21 14.61
N LEU A 223 -9.60 -5.05 15.24
CA LEU A 223 -8.45 -4.16 15.17
C LEU A 223 -7.61 -4.33 16.43
N VAL A 224 -6.31 -4.56 16.27
CA VAL A 224 -5.39 -4.85 17.38
C VAL A 224 -4.23 -3.85 17.36
N GLY A 225 -3.89 -3.35 18.54
CA GLY A 225 -2.70 -2.53 18.77
C GLY A 225 -1.64 -3.32 19.53
N LEU A 226 -0.44 -3.44 18.97
CA LEU A 226 0.70 -4.08 19.65
C LEU A 226 1.84 -3.09 19.87
N GLU A 227 2.58 -3.25 20.96
CA GLU A 227 3.87 -2.59 21.13
C GLU A 227 4.85 -3.10 20.07
N SER A 228 5.40 -2.20 19.25
CA SER A 228 6.21 -2.58 18.09
C SER A 228 7.49 -3.37 18.44
N GLN A 229 8.08 -3.13 19.62
CA GLN A 229 9.35 -3.76 20.01
C GLN A 229 9.18 -5.16 20.60
N THR A 230 8.04 -5.44 21.25
CA THR A 230 7.86 -6.69 22.03
C THR A 230 6.71 -7.55 21.52
N GLY A 231 5.81 -6.98 20.71
CA GLY A 231 4.57 -7.62 20.30
C GLY A 231 3.50 -7.66 21.39
N LYS A 232 3.73 -7.05 22.57
CA LYS A 232 2.73 -7.02 23.64
C LYS A 232 1.47 -6.29 23.19
N GLU A 233 0.31 -6.91 23.38
CA GLU A 233 -0.96 -6.27 23.10
C GLU A 233 -1.20 -5.08 24.03
N LEU A 234 -1.53 -3.94 23.41
CA LEU A 234 -1.84 -2.69 24.09
C LEU A 234 -3.35 -2.47 24.19
N TRP A 235 -4.06 -2.78 23.11
CA TRP A 235 -5.50 -2.61 23.01
C TRP A 235 -6.07 -3.45 21.86
N ARG A 236 -7.40 -3.59 21.87
CA ARG A 236 -8.16 -4.39 20.92
C ARG A 236 -9.57 -3.81 20.78
N HIS A 237 -10.11 -3.88 19.58
CA HIS A 237 -11.45 -3.42 19.26
C HIS A 237 -12.13 -4.37 18.28
N GLU A 238 -13.38 -4.75 18.52
CA GLU A 238 -14.12 -5.65 17.66
C GLU A 238 -14.56 -4.98 16.34
N TRP A 239 -14.32 -5.66 15.22
CA TRP A 239 -14.78 -5.24 13.90
C TRP A 239 -15.12 -6.44 13.02
N LYS A 240 -16.37 -6.89 13.09
CA LYS A 240 -16.86 -8.04 12.34
C LYS A 240 -17.35 -7.63 10.95
N THR A 241 -17.12 -8.51 9.98
CA THR A 241 -17.69 -8.41 8.63
C THR A 241 -18.36 -9.73 8.27
N GLU A 242 -19.22 -9.75 7.25
CA GLU A 242 -19.97 -10.96 6.87
C GLU A 242 -19.07 -12.15 6.49
N TRP A 243 -17.85 -11.89 6.02
CA TRP A 243 -16.93 -12.88 5.48
C TRP A 243 -15.55 -12.85 6.14
N ASP A 244 -15.41 -12.14 7.27
CA ASP A 244 -14.14 -11.89 7.95
C ASP A 244 -13.05 -11.28 7.02
N ILE A 245 -13.48 -10.38 6.13
CA ILE A 245 -12.62 -9.69 5.15
C ILE A 245 -12.41 -8.24 5.56
N ASN A 246 -11.29 -8.02 6.23
CA ASN A 246 -10.74 -6.69 6.52
C ASN A 246 -9.47 -6.48 5.68
N ALA A 247 -9.60 -5.83 4.52
CA ALA A 247 -8.51 -5.70 3.54
C ALA A 247 -8.00 -4.26 3.37
N ALA A 248 -8.85 -3.24 3.57
CA ALA A 248 -8.42 -1.85 3.56
C ALA A 248 -7.51 -1.57 4.77
N THR A 249 -6.28 -1.12 4.50
CA THR A 249 -5.30 -0.82 5.54
C THR A 249 -5.75 0.40 6.36
N PRO A 250 -5.78 0.31 7.71
CA PRO A 250 -6.24 1.40 8.57
C PRO A 250 -5.50 2.73 8.33
N LEU A 251 -6.21 3.84 8.49
CA LEU A 251 -5.61 5.18 8.47
C LEU A 251 -5.44 5.66 9.90
N VAL A 252 -4.23 6.04 10.30
CA VAL A 252 -3.93 6.54 11.64
C VAL A 252 -3.62 8.05 11.59
N SER A 253 -4.20 8.82 12.50
CA SER A 253 -3.97 10.25 12.65
C SER A 253 -3.97 10.63 14.12
N GLY A 254 -2.76 10.75 14.69
CA GLY A 254 -2.56 10.81 16.13
C GLY A 254 -3.14 9.57 16.80
N ASN A 255 -3.99 9.76 17.81
CA ASN A 255 -4.64 8.66 18.52
C ASN A 255 -5.90 8.13 17.84
N ARG A 256 -6.26 8.65 16.66
CA ARG A 256 -7.49 8.28 15.95
C ARG A 256 -7.18 7.34 14.80
N ILE A 257 -8.00 6.30 14.66
CA ILE A 257 -7.86 5.26 13.65
C ILE A 257 -9.16 5.16 12.85
N PHE A 258 -9.08 5.43 11.56
CA PHE A 258 -10.17 5.19 10.64
C PHE A 258 -10.06 3.79 10.03
N VAL A 259 -11.15 3.03 10.10
CA VAL A 259 -11.30 1.70 9.53
C VAL A 259 -12.50 1.64 8.60
N THR A 260 -12.40 0.84 7.54
CA THR A 260 -13.50 0.60 6.61
C THR A 260 -13.41 -0.81 6.06
N SER A 261 -14.56 -1.37 5.71
CA SER A 261 -14.63 -2.68 5.06
C SER A 261 -15.80 -2.74 4.09
N GLY A 262 -15.66 -3.59 3.07
CA GLY A 262 -16.69 -3.89 2.09
C GLY A 262 -17.85 -4.70 2.70
N TYR A 263 -18.62 -5.39 1.84
CA TYR A 263 -19.74 -6.24 2.26
C TYR A 263 -20.70 -5.56 3.24
N ASN A 264 -20.99 -4.29 2.97
CA ASN A 264 -21.93 -3.48 3.74
C ASN A 264 -21.55 -3.24 5.23
N ALA A 265 -20.30 -3.55 5.63
CA ALA A 265 -19.80 -3.31 6.99
C ALA A 265 -19.69 -1.81 7.31
N GLY A 266 -19.22 -1.01 6.35
CA GLY A 266 -19.14 0.44 6.47
C GLY A 266 -17.78 0.92 6.94
N CYS A 267 -17.79 1.99 7.72
CA CYS A 267 -16.60 2.62 8.25
C CYS A 267 -16.85 3.26 9.62
N ALA A 268 -15.77 3.46 10.37
CA ALA A 268 -15.80 4.14 11.65
C ALA A 268 -14.51 4.92 11.88
N LEU A 269 -14.61 5.93 12.74
CA LEU A 269 -13.45 6.55 13.37
C LEU A 269 -13.41 6.12 14.83
N LEU A 270 -12.28 5.54 15.20
CA LEU A 270 -11.97 5.11 16.55
C LEU A 270 -10.96 6.07 17.17
N GLU A 271 -10.97 6.19 18.49
CA GLU A 271 -9.97 6.91 19.27
C GLU A 271 -9.41 6.00 20.36
N VAL A 272 -8.09 5.85 20.37
CA VAL A 272 -7.39 5.12 21.42
C VAL A 272 -7.12 6.07 22.58
N THR A 273 -7.55 5.67 23.77
CA THR A 273 -7.32 6.38 25.04
C THR A 273 -6.61 5.45 26.02
N GLU A 274 -6.20 5.98 27.17
CA GLU A 274 -5.63 5.15 28.23
C GLU A 274 -6.61 4.09 28.78
N SER A 275 -7.93 4.31 28.60
CA SER A 275 -8.98 3.42 29.06
C SER A 275 -9.44 2.40 28.01
N GLY A 276 -8.92 2.45 26.78
CA GLY A 276 -9.29 1.53 25.70
C GLY A 276 -9.55 2.23 24.37
N VAL A 277 -10.44 1.68 23.55
CA VAL A 277 -10.76 2.21 22.22
C VAL A 277 -12.22 2.65 22.18
N ASN A 278 -12.43 3.95 21.94
CA ASN A 278 -13.74 4.56 21.80
C ASN A 278 -14.12 4.67 20.32
N GLU A 279 -15.37 4.38 19.99
CA GLU A 279 -15.92 4.69 18.68
C GLU A 279 -16.47 6.13 18.69
N LEU A 280 -15.86 7.02 17.91
CA LEU A 280 -16.32 8.41 17.79
C LEU A 280 -17.54 8.50 16.89
N TRP A 281 -17.55 7.73 15.80
CA TRP A 281 -18.69 7.57 14.91
C TRP A 281 -18.55 6.31 14.06
N ARG A 282 -19.69 5.82 13.56
CA ARG A 282 -19.79 4.72 12.59
C ARG A 282 -20.94 4.95 11.63
N ASN A 283 -20.74 4.63 10.35
CA ASN A 283 -21.78 4.70 9.33
C ASN A 283 -21.41 3.82 8.11
N LYS A 284 -22.22 3.91 7.04
CA LYS A 284 -22.02 3.15 5.78
C LYS A 284 -21.66 4.05 4.60
N ASN A 285 -21.16 5.24 4.87
CA ASN A 285 -20.85 6.24 3.84
C ASN A 285 -19.63 5.86 2.99
N LEU A 286 -18.77 4.98 3.50
CA LEU A 286 -17.63 4.42 2.78
C LEU A 286 -17.44 2.94 3.18
N ARG A 287 -17.44 2.04 2.19
CA ARG A 287 -17.27 0.59 2.35
C ARG A 287 -16.13 0.10 1.47
N SER A 288 -14.91 0.57 1.70
CA SER A 288 -13.79 0.15 0.85
C SER A 288 -13.46 -1.31 1.07
N HIS A 289 -13.32 -2.05 -0.02
CA HIS A 289 -13.09 -3.50 0.00
C HIS A 289 -11.59 -3.80 0.06
N VAL A 290 -10.89 -3.99 -1.07
CA VAL A 290 -9.43 -4.21 -1.08
C VAL A 290 -8.59 -2.93 -1.19
N ASN A 291 -9.18 -1.80 -1.58
CA ASN A 291 -8.47 -0.53 -1.69
C ASN A 291 -8.53 0.29 -0.41
N SER A 292 -7.41 0.91 -0.07
CA SER A 292 -7.31 1.68 1.16
C SER A 292 -7.54 3.19 0.90
N PRO A 293 -8.44 3.86 1.63
CA PRO A 293 -8.65 5.31 1.53
C PRO A 293 -7.42 6.12 1.94
N ALA A 294 -7.31 7.38 1.53
CA ALA A 294 -6.26 8.30 1.95
C ALA A 294 -6.83 9.47 2.78
N LEU A 295 -6.06 9.94 3.76
CA LEU A 295 -6.39 11.11 4.57
C LEU A 295 -5.63 12.33 4.06
N TRP A 296 -6.35 13.43 3.79
CA TRP A 296 -5.73 14.69 3.42
C TRP A 296 -6.49 15.87 4.00
N GLN A 297 -5.78 16.71 4.75
CA GLN A 297 -6.29 17.96 5.33
C GLN A 297 -7.65 17.80 6.06
N GLY A 298 -7.77 16.74 6.87
CA GLY A 298 -8.98 16.47 7.67
C GLY A 298 -10.14 15.84 6.90
N ALA A 299 -9.93 15.43 5.65
CA ALA A 299 -10.91 14.71 4.84
C ALA A 299 -10.38 13.34 4.39
N ILE A 300 -11.25 12.34 4.41
CA ILE A 300 -10.94 10.98 3.93
C ILE A 300 -11.45 10.85 2.50
N TYR A 301 -10.59 10.37 1.60
CA TYR A 301 -10.90 10.10 0.21
C TYR A 301 -10.81 8.61 -0.03
N GLY A 302 -11.90 8.00 -0.49
CA GLY A 302 -11.99 6.55 -0.68
C GLY A 302 -12.94 6.17 -1.79
N VAL A 303 -12.84 4.93 -2.24
CA VAL A 303 -13.80 4.33 -3.18
C VAL A 303 -14.76 3.44 -2.40
N ASP A 304 -16.06 3.69 -2.57
CA ASP A 304 -17.11 2.96 -1.87
C ASP A 304 -17.52 1.68 -2.62
N ASN A 305 -17.39 0.53 -1.96
CA ASN A 305 -17.93 -0.75 -2.38
C ASN A 305 -17.39 -1.23 -3.75
N GLN A 306 -16.06 -1.27 -3.91
CA GLN A 306 -15.38 -1.86 -5.09
C GLN A 306 -15.98 -3.23 -5.46
N ALA A 307 -15.93 -3.57 -6.76
CA ALA A 307 -16.67 -4.64 -7.47
C ALA A 307 -17.95 -4.18 -8.19
N ASN A 308 -18.04 -2.89 -8.54
CA ASN A 308 -19.04 -2.41 -9.51
C ASN A 308 -18.53 -1.17 -10.27
N PRO A 309 -18.65 -1.10 -11.61
CA PRO A 309 -18.41 0.12 -12.38
C PRO A 309 -19.23 1.36 -11.96
N LYS A 310 -20.16 1.22 -11.01
CA LYS A 310 -20.94 2.32 -10.42
C LYS A 310 -20.37 2.84 -9.11
N SER A 311 -19.31 2.23 -8.56
CA SER A 311 -18.73 2.60 -7.28
C SER A 311 -18.23 4.05 -7.31
N PRO A 312 -18.69 4.90 -6.37
CA PRO A 312 -18.29 6.30 -6.34
C PRO A 312 -16.96 6.50 -5.62
N LEU A 313 -16.24 7.53 -6.04
CA LEU A 313 -15.25 8.23 -5.23
C LEU A 313 -16.01 9.07 -4.18
N VAL A 314 -15.63 8.94 -2.93
CA VAL A 314 -16.28 9.58 -1.78
C VAL A 314 -15.26 10.41 -1.01
N CYS A 315 -15.68 11.62 -0.62
CA CYS A 315 -14.98 12.43 0.37
C CYS A 315 -15.82 12.48 1.64
N LEU A 316 -15.23 12.05 2.75
CA LEU A 316 -15.80 12.18 4.08
C LEU A 316 -15.07 13.26 4.88
N ASP A 317 -15.80 13.95 5.74
CA ASP A 317 -15.20 14.70 6.82
C ASP A 317 -14.65 13.73 7.88
N LEU A 318 -13.37 13.84 8.26
CA LEU A 318 -12.79 12.93 9.25
C LEU A 318 -13.50 13.08 10.61
N ALA A 319 -13.77 14.30 11.05
CA ALA A 319 -14.30 14.53 12.40
C ALA A 319 -15.72 14.00 12.58
N THR A 320 -16.56 14.12 11.54
CA THR A 320 -18.00 13.81 11.64
C THR A 320 -18.43 12.55 10.90
N GLY A 321 -17.61 12.02 9.98
CA GLY A 321 -17.98 10.91 9.12
C GLY A 321 -19.02 11.24 8.04
N ASN A 322 -19.41 12.53 7.93
CA ASN A 322 -20.38 12.99 6.96
C ASN A 322 -19.79 13.04 5.55
N VAL A 323 -20.60 12.68 4.56
CA VAL A 323 -20.24 12.82 3.14
C VAL A 323 -20.16 14.31 2.80
N LYS A 324 -18.99 14.77 2.38
CA LYS A 324 -18.82 16.11 1.79
C LYS A 324 -19.25 16.11 0.33
N TRP A 325 -18.85 15.06 -0.40
CA TRP A 325 -19.29 14.82 -1.77
C TRP A 325 -19.10 13.35 -2.16
N SER A 326 -19.81 12.95 -3.21
CA SER A 326 -19.72 11.63 -3.83
C SER A 326 -19.81 11.79 -5.35
N GLN A 327 -18.89 11.19 -6.09
CA GLN A 327 -18.83 11.27 -7.55
C GLN A 327 -18.64 9.89 -8.16
N LYS A 328 -19.51 9.54 -9.10
CA LYS A 328 -19.37 8.29 -9.86
C LYS A 328 -18.16 8.38 -10.79
N LEU A 329 -17.20 7.48 -10.60
CA LEU A 329 -15.96 7.47 -11.37
C LEU A 329 -15.57 6.07 -11.90
N GLY A 330 -16.32 5.02 -11.58
CA GLY A 330 -15.99 3.67 -12.07
C GLY A 330 -15.25 2.80 -11.06
N GLY A 331 -15.39 3.05 -9.76
CA GLY A 331 -14.63 2.34 -8.74
C GLY A 331 -13.13 2.63 -8.81
N GLY A 332 -12.32 1.68 -8.34
CA GLY A 332 -10.86 1.74 -8.43
C GLY A 332 -10.14 2.06 -7.12
N SER A 333 -8.90 2.50 -7.27
CA SER A 333 -7.91 2.77 -6.23
C SER A 333 -7.39 4.20 -6.35
N LEU A 334 -6.80 4.76 -5.29
CA LEU A 334 -6.32 6.14 -5.30
C LEU A 334 -5.06 6.34 -4.48
N VAL A 335 -4.27 7.33 -4.84
CA VAL A 335 -3.24 7.97 -4.00
C VAL A 335 -3.39 9.48 -4.06
N ILE A 336 -2.68 10.18 -3.18
CA ILE A 336 -2.59 11.64 -3.19
C ILE A 336 -1.13 12.03 -3.42
N ALA A 337 -0.88 12.95 -4.34
CA ALA A 337 0.45 13.53 -4.57
C ALA A 337 0.30 15.00 -4.97
N ASP A 338 1.12 15.88 -4.42
CA ASP A 338 1.08 17.33 -4.72
C ASP A 338 -0.32 17.97 -4.62
N GLY A 339 -1.08 17.58 -3.60
CA GLY A 339 -2.46 18.04 -3.40
C GLY A 339 -3.45 17.56 -4.48
N LYS A 340 -3.10 16.58 -5.30
CA LYS A 340 -3.97 15.97 -6.32
C LYS A 340 -4.29 14.52 -5.98
N LEU A 341 -5.55 14.15 -6.18
CA LEU A 341 -5.99 12.77 -6.18
C LEU A 341 -5.57 12.16 -7.52
N VAL A 342 -4.88 11.03 -7.46
CA VAL A 342 -4.51 10.20 -8.61
C VAL A 342 -5.30 8.91 -8.47
N VAL A 343 -6.34 8.77 -9.29
CA VAL A 343 -7.30 7.66 -9.21
C VAL A 343 -7.13 6.76 -10.42
N LEU A 344 -6.95 5.47 -10.18
CA LEU A 344 -7.03 4.44 -11.22
C LEU A 344 -8.35 3.70 -11.06
N THR A 345 -9.27 3.92 -11.99
CA THR A 345 -10.61 3.35 -11.95
C THR A 345 -10.58 1.85 -12.29
N GLU A 346 -11.62 1.10 -11.92
CA GLU A 346 -11.66 -0.35 -12.21
C GLU A 346 -11.55 -0.68 -13.70
N PRO A 347 -12.15 0.10 -14.64
CA PRO A 347 -11.95 -0.08 -16.08
C PRO A 347 -10.59 0.36 -16.65
N GLY A 348 -9.71 0.94 -15.83
CA GLY A 348 -8.36 1.37 -16.26
C GLY A 348 -8.25 2.81 -16.78
N GLU A 349 -9.21 3.67 -16.42
CA GLU A 349 -9.05 5.13 -16.58
C GLU A 349 -8.18 5.69 -15.45
N LEU A 350 -7.14 6.45 -15.81
CA LEU A 350 -6.39 7.31 -14.90
C LEU A 350 -7.04 8.68 -14.85
N VAL A 351 -7.47 9.10 -13.66
CA VAL A 351 -8.10 10.40 -13.41
C VAL A 351 -7.28 11.16 -12.37
N ILE A 352 -6.81 12.35 -12.72
CA ILE A 352 -6.06 13.21 -11.80
C ILE A 352 -6.83 14.52 -11.63
N GLY A 353 -7.00 14.96 -10.38
CA GLY A 353 -7.68 16.21 -10.07
C GLY A 353 -7.33 16.73 -8.69
N ASP A 354 -7.71 17.97 -8.39
CA ASP A 354 -7.39 18.58 -7.09
C ASP A 354 -8.05 17.82 -5.92
N THR A 355 -7.29 17.65 -4.85
CA THR A 355 -7.77 17.07 -3.58
C THR A 355 -8.47 18.16 -2.79
N SER A 356 -9.80 18.25 -2.91
CA SER A 356 -10.57 19.29 -2.24
C SER A 356 -11.78 18.71 -1.50
N PRO A 357 -12.06 19.17 -0.26
CA PRO A 357 -13.28 18.81 0.44
C PRO A 357 -14.53 19.48 -0.15
N ALA A 358 -14.39 20.46 -1.05
CA ALA A 358 -15.52 21.15 -1.68
C ALA A 358 -16.07 20.42 -2.93
N GLY A 359 -15.29 19.50 -3.50
CA GLY A 359 -15.67 18.73 -4.69
C GLY A 359 -14.44 18.15 -5.39
N PHE A 360 -14.67 17.29 -6.36
CA PHE A 360 -13.62 16.74 -7.22
C PHE A 360 -13.80 17.23 -8.65
N LYS A 361 -12.76 17.87 -9.20
CA LYS A 361 -12.72 18.31 -10.59
C LYS A 361 -11.54 17.64 -11.28
N PRO A 362 -11.79 16.71 -12.22
CA PRO A 362 -10.73 16.12 -13.03
C PRO A 362 -9.99 17.21 -13.83
N LEU A 363 -8.67 17.18 -13.73
CA LEU A 363 -7.72 17.94 -14.55
C LEU A 363 -7.19 17.08 -15.71
N LEU A 364 -7.13 15.77 -15.51
CA LEU A 364 -6.76 14.77 -16.50
C LEU A 364 -7.68 13.56 -16.37
N HIS A 365 -8.05 12.98 -17.51
CA HIS A 365 -8.80 11.74 -17.61
C HIS A 365 -8.32 11.01 -18.88
N GLN A 366 -7.71 9.85 -18.71
CA GLN A 366 -7.08 9.10 -19.79
C GLN A 366 -7.21 7.59 -19.56
N HIS A 367 -7.61 6.85 -20.58
CA HIS A 367 -7.56 5.40 -20.56
C HIS A 367 -6.12 4.92 -20.67
N VAL A 368 -5.62 4.19 -19.67
CA VAL A 368 -4.21 3.78 -19.60
C VAL A 368 -4.02 2.27 -19.59
N LEU A 369 -5.03 1.51 -19.19
CA LEU A 369 -4.96 0.05 -19.05
C LEU A 369 -6.28 -0.61 -19.46
N PRO A 370 -6.24 -1.78 -20.09
CA PRO A 370 -7.42 -2.59 -20.29
C PRO A 370 -7.78 -3.36 -19.00
N SER A 371 -8.96 -3.97 -18.99
CA SER A 371 -9.37 -4.94 -17.95
C SER A 371 -9.46 -4.36 -16.52
N ARG A 372 -9.74 -5.24 -15.56
CA ARG A 372 -9.92 -4.91 -14.14
C ARG A 372 -8.63 -4.36 -13.53
N CYS A 373 -8.71 -3.18 -12.93
CA CYS A 373 -7.63 -2.54 -12.20
C CYS A 373 -7.97 -2.42 -10.70
N TRP A 374 -7.45 -3.35 -9.90
CA TRP A 374 -7.60 -3.32 -8.43
C TRP A 374 -6.29 -2.97 -7.70
N VAL A 375 -5.29 -2.49 -8.43
CA VAL A 375 -3.99 -2.13 -7.88
C VAL A 375 -3.92 -0.63 -7.69
N GLN A 376 -3.43 -0.17 -6.54
CA GLN A 376 -3.19 1.24 -6.28
C GLN A 376 -2.08 1.78 -7.21
N PRO A 377 -2.27 2.93 -7.88
CA PRO A 377 -1.20 3.53 -8.67
C PRO A 377 -0.06 3.99 -7.75
N THR A 378 1.17 3.94 -8.27
CA THR A 378 2.36 4.43 -7.56
C THR A 378 2.83 5.72 -8.20
N VAL A 379 3.10 6.74 -7.38
CA VAL A 379 3.59 8.04 -7.84
C VAL A 379 4.94 8.32 -7.21
N ALA A 380 6.00 8.21 -8.02
CA ALA A 380 7.39 8.34 -7.57
C ALA A 380 8.30 8.76 -8.73
N ASN A 381 9.31 9.58 -8.42
CA ASN A 381 10.43 9.90 -9.32
C ASN A 381 9.98 10.45 -10.70
N GLY A 382 8.98 11.33 -10.73
CA GLY A 382 8.43 11.92 -11.95
C GLY A 382 7.53 11.00 -12.77
N HIS A 383 7.07 9.89 -12.19
CA HIS A 383 6.27 8.89 -12.89
C HIS A 383 4.98 8.53 -12.14
N VAL A 384 3.95 8.19 -12.91
CA VAL A 384 2.83 7.37 -12.42
C VAL A 384 2.97 5.97 -12.99
N TYR A 385 2.95 4.98 -12.11
CA TYR A 385 2.90 3.57 -12.50
C TYR A 385 1.50 3.02 -12.23
N CYS A 386 0.89 2.44 -13.26
CA CYS A 386 -0.44 1.83 -13.19
C CYS A 386 -0.34 0.36 -13.58
N ARG A 387 -1.13 -0.50 -12.92
CA ARG A 387 -1.22 -1.92 -13.26
C ARG A 387 -2.65 -2.47 -13.19
N ASN A 388 -2.97 -3.43 -14.06
CA ASN A 388 -4.19 -4.23 -14.00
C ASN A 388 -3.95 -5.64 -13.41
N ASN A 389 -5.04 -6.35 -13.10
CA ASN A 389 -4.99 -7.69 -12.50
C ASN A 389 -4.41 -8.76 -13.45
N ASN A 390 -4.41 -8.51 -14.77
CA ASN A 390 -3.85 -9.41 -15.79
C ASN A 390 -2.34 -9.23 -15.98
N GLY A 391 -1.74 -8.26 -15.30
CA GLY A 391 -0.31 -8.02 -15.32
C GLY A 391 0.16 -6.92 -16.25
N ASP A 392 -0.72 -6.23 -16.99
CA ASP A 392 -0.31 -5.09 -17.80
C ASP A 392 0.10 -3.95 -16.87
N LEU A 393 1.35 -3.52 -17.01
CA LEU A 393 2.00 -2.46 -16.26
C LEU A 393 2.40 -1.36 -17.23
N VAL A 394 2.06 -0.11 -16.90
CA VAL A 394 2.45 1.07 -17.67
C VAL A 394 3.12 2.10 -16.76
N ALA A 395 4.20 2.71 -17.25
CA ALA A 395 4.80 3.90 -16.67
C ALA A 395 4.48 5.12 -17.53
N LEU A 396 4.00 6.19 -16.89
CA LEU A 396 3.60 7.43 -17.51
C LEU A 396 4.44 8.58 -16.95
N ALA A 397 4.86 9.50 -17.80
CA ALA A 397 5.60 10.69 -17.38
C ALA A 397 4.65 11.73 -16.76
N LEU A 398 5.00 12.23 -15.58
CA LEU A 398 4.32 13.35 -14.91
C LEU A 398 4.80 14.71 -15.43
#